data_AF-A0A2G9TKW2-F1
#
_entry.id   AF-A0A2G9TKW2-F1
#
_cell.length_a   1.000
_cell.length_b   1.000
_cell.length_c   1.000
_cell.angle_alpha   90.00
_cell.angle_beta   90.00
_cell.angle_gamma   90.00
#
_symmetry.space_group_name_H-M   'P 1'
#
loop_
_entity.id
_entity.type
_entity.pdbx_description
1 polymer ?
#
loop_
_entity_poly.entity_id
_entity_poly.type
_entity_poly.pdbx_seq_one_letter_code
_entity_poly.pdbx_strand_id
1 'polypeptide(L)'
;ALFAFSYFGGIGGQGNGTTSGNGTTSGNGTANATTVAPTTLPPPTPVPPVNTTAAPNASQVVNCDSAQLPVTIRQRFLDQHNLRRGSLARGQSEANGNGGLAPPAANMYRMRYTCEAESFAQSHANSCDETVQVASERPGYKENVYRYGGTGGLPEAAEEAMNSWWGQLANSGIPSDMQFTQEIRSRESQVVTRWTKESR
;
A
#
# COMPACT_ATOMS: atom_id res chain seq x y z
N ALA A 1 -4.37 -18.41 -1.37
CA ALA A 1 -3.16 -17.56 -1.51
C ALA A 1 -3.23 -16.40 -0.52
N LEU A 2 -2.10 -15.79 -0.15
CA LEU A 2 -2.02 -14.64 0.76
C LEU A 2 -1.56 -13.40 0.00
N PHE A 3 -2.23 -12.29 0.28
CA PHE A 3 -2.06 -11.04 -0.44
C PHE A 3 -1.82 -9.94 0.57
N ALA A 4 -0.77 -9.15 0.36
CA ALA A 4 -0.52 -7.97 1.15
C ALA A 4 -0.47 -6.75 0.25
N PHE A 5 -1.28 -5.76 0.61
CA PHE A 5 -1.34 -4.50 -0.09
C PHE A 5 -0.52 -3.49 0.68
N SER A 6 0.35 -2.78 -0.02
CA SER A 6 1.07 -1.64 0.54
C SER A 6 0.42 -0.36 0.04
N TYR A 7 -0.02 0.47 0.98
CA TYR A 7 -0.42 1.85 0.73
C TYR A 7 0.73 2.78 1.08
N PHE A 8 1.17 3.57 0.11
CA PHE A 8 2.10 4.68 0.33
C PHE A 8 1.33 5.99 0.07
N GLY A 9 0.53 6.41 1.05
CA GLY A 9 -0.14 7.70 1.00
C GLY A 9 0.81 8.82 1.41
N GLY A 10 1.23 9.64 0.44
CA GLY A 10 1.80 10.95 0.72
C GLY A 10 0.70 11.87 1.25
N ILE A 11 0.89 12.39 2.48
CA ILE A 11 0.06 13.49 2.99
C ILE A 11 0.55 14.77 2.31
N GLY A 12 0.04 15.04 1.11
CA GLY A 12 0.26 16.30 0.43
C GLY A 12 -0.46 17.42 1.18
N GLY A 13 0.31 18.24 1.90
CA GLY A 13 -0.18 19.49 2.46
C GLY A 13 -0.68 20.40 1.33
N GLN A 14 -1.89 20.94 1.48
CA GLN A 14 -2.44 21.94 0.58
C GLN A 14 -1.60 23.22 0.66
N GLY A 15 -0.74 23.42 -0.35
CA GLY A 15 -0.15 24.71 -0.68
C GLY A 15 -1.13 25.50 -1.54
N ASN A 16 -1.78 26.49 -0.93
CA ASN A 16 -2.56 27.53 -1.60
C ASN A 16 -1.63 28.34 -2.53
N GLY A 17 -1.96 28.41 -3.82
CA GLY A 17 -1.13 29.06 -4.85
C GLY A 17 -1.98 29.58 -6.01
N THR A 18 -2.47 30.79 -5.86
CA THR A 18 -3.19 31.60 -6.84
C THR A 18 -2.27 32.02 -8.00
N THR A 19 -2.63 31.78 -9.27
CA THR A 19 -2.46 32.77 -10.37
C THR A 19 -3.21 32.42 -11.67
N SER A 20 -4.13 33.32 -12.04
CA SER A 20 -4.40 33.95 -13.36
C SER A 20 -4.30 33.19 -14.70
N GLY A 21 -5.47 32.93 -15.29
CA GLY A 21 -5.98 33.42 -16.60
C GLY A 21 -5.12 33.41 -17.88
N ASN A 22 -5.65 32.89 -19.00
CA ASN A 22 -6.21 33.68 -20.13
C ASN A 22 -6.66 32.77 -21.32
N GLY A 23 -7.63 33.21 -22.13
CA GLY A 23 -7.97 32.64 -23.47
C GLY A 23 -9.46 32.30 -23.69
N THR A 24 -10.37 33.27 -23.83
CA THR A 24 -10.90 33.89 -25.08
C THR A 24 -12.00 33.09 -25.83
N THR A 25 -13.06 33.85 -26.15
CA THR A 25 -14.43 33.59 -26.59
C THR A 25 -14.66 33.29 -28.08
N SER A 26 -15.77 32.61 -28.39
CA SER A 26 -16.83 32.90 -29.41
C SER A 26 -17.47 31.56 -29.83
N GLY A 27 -18.77 31.29 -29.93
CA GLY A 27 -19.99 32.10 -29.96
C GLY A 27 -20.98 31.45 -30.94
N ASN A 28 -22.25 31.34 -30.53
CA ASN A 28 -23.50 31.24 -31.32
C ASN A 28 -24.15 29.85 -31.55
N GLY A 29 -25.46 29.76 -31.22
CA GLY A 29 -26.36 28.68 -31.67
C GLY A 29 -27.48 28.25 -30.70
N THR A 30 -28.60 28.95 -30.73
CA THR A 30 -29.84 28.80 -29.95
C THR A 30 -30.63 27.50 -30.25
N ALA A 31 -31.16 26.81 -29.22
CA ALA A 31 -32.60 26.54 -29.02
C ALA A 31 -32.91 25.26 -28.20
N ASN A 32 -33.58 25.50 -27.05
CA ASN A 32 -34.66 24.74 -26.44
C ASN A 32 -34.42 23.30 -25.94
N ALA A 33 -33.94 23.19 -24.69
CA ALA A 33 -33.97 21.95 -23.90
C ALA A 33 -34.91 22.12 -22.70
N THR A 34 -35.91 21.25 -22.61
CA THR A 34 -36.83 21.11 -21.47
C THR A 34 -36.04 20.65 -20.25
N THR A 35 -35.83 21.55 -19.28
CA THR A 35 -35.12 21.29 -18.02
C THR A 35 -35.94 20.40 -17.08
N VAL A 36 -35.49 19.15 -16.89
CA VAL A 36 -35.84 18.32 -15.74
C VAL A 36 -34.84 18.64 -14.63
N ALA A 37 -35.34 19.05 -13.46
CA ALA A 37 -34.52 19.43 -12.31
C ALA A 37 -33.79 18.20 -11.72
N PRO A 38 -32.48 18.28 -11.42
CA PRO A 38 -31.77 17.24 -10.69
C PRO A 38 -32.04 17.35 -9.18
N THR A 39 -32.50 16.27 -8.57
CA THR A 39 -32.71 16.16 -7.11
C THR A 39 -31.35 16.12 -6.41
N THR A 40 -30.97 17.20 -5.73
CA THR A 40 -29.76 17.29 -4.91
C THR A 40 -29.95 16.55 -3.58
N LEU A 41 -29.07 15.58 -3.28
CA LEU A 41 -28.93 14.97 -1.96
C LEU A 41 -28.43 16.01 -0.94
N PRO A 42 -28.92 16.00 0.32
CA PRO A 42 -28.46 16.94 1.35
C PRO A 42 -27.01 16.64 1.78
N PRO A 43 -26.25 17.67 2.19
CA PRO A 43 -24.86 17.52 2.63
C PRO A 43 -24.76 16.73 3.95
N PRO A 44 -23.71 15.93 4.15
CA PRO A 44 -23.49 15.23 5.42
C PRO A 44 -23.19 16.23 6.54
N THR A 45 -23.90 16.08 7.66
CA THR A 45 -23.70 16.89 8.87
C THR A 45 -22.32 16.63 9.52
N PRO A 46 -21.67 17.65 10.11
CA PRO A 46 -20.40 17.46 10.81
C PRO A 46 -20.56 16.60 12.07
N VAL A 47 -19.74 15.55 12.20
CA VAL A 47 -19.66 14.73 13.42
C VAL A 47 -18.84 15.49 14.47
N PRO A 48 -19.28 15.57 15.75
CA PRO A 48 -18.56 16.29 16.80
C PRO A 48 -17.20 15.62 17.16
N PRO A 49 -16.23 16.39 17.68
CA PRO A 49 -14.90 15.88 17.99
C PRO A 49 -14.93 14.95 19.21
N VAL A 50 -14.44 13.72 19.04
CA VAL A 50 -14.19 12.79 20.14
C VAL A 50 -12.94 13.26 20.89
N ASN A 51 -13.14 13.75 22.11
CA ASN A 51 -12.08 14.02 23.07
C ASN A 51 -11.74 12.71 23.80
N THR A 52 -10.59 12.11 23.52
CA THR A 52 -10.03 11.04 24.36
C THR A 52 -8.60 11.36 24.74
N THR A 53 -8.44 11.77 25.98
CA THR A 53 -7.17 11.98 26.68
C THR A 53 -6.60 10.62 27.10
N ALA A 54 -5.66 10.06 26.33
CA ALA A 54 -4.75 9.00 26.79
C ALA A 54 -3.52 8.87 25.87
N ALA A 55 -2.34 8.70 26.47
CA ALA A 55 -1.03 8.60 25.80
C ALA A 55 -0.92 7.41 24.82
N PRO A 56 -0.04 7.46 23.79
CA PRO A 56 -0.13 6.59 22.62
C PRO A 56 0.51 5.23 22.90
N ASN A 57 -0.32 4.20 23.01
CA ASN A 57 0.12 2.80 23.12
C ASN A 57 0.01 2.12 21.73
N ALA A 58 0.85 1.10 21.49
CA ALA A 58 1.15 0.47 20.20
C ALA A 58 -0.01 0.38 19.18
N SER A 59 0.31 0.65 17.90
CA SER A 59 -0.59 0.64 16.73
C SER A 59 -1.61 -0.51 16.75
N GLN A 60 -2.81 -0.26 17.30
CA GLN A 60 -3.91 -1.22 17.23
C GLN A 60 -4.38 -1.37 15.79
N VAL A 61 -4.40 -2.60 15.29
CA VAL A 61 -5.10 -2.91 14.05
C VAL A 61 -6.60 -2.73 14.25
N VAL A 62 -7.22 -1.98 13.34
CA VAL A 62 -8.69 -1.80 13.27
C VAL A 62 -9.34 -3.17 13.04
N ASN A 63 -10.44 -3.45 13.74
CA ASN A 63 -11.24 -4.61 13.44
C ASN A 63 -12.00 -4.36 12.13
N CYS A 64 -11.61 -5.04 11.05
CA CYS A 64 -12.28 -4.97 9.77
C CYS A 64 -13.46 -5.94 9.73
N ASP A 65 -14.48 -5.62 8.92
CA ASP A 65 -15.74 -6.38 8.87
C ASP A 65 -15.58 -7.82 8.32
N SER A 66 -14.49 -8.09 7.59
CA SER A 66 -14.21 -9.44 7.07
C SER A 66 -13.89 -10.40 8.21
N ALA A 67 -14.63 -11.51 8.28
CA ALA A 67 -14.34 -12.61 9.21
C ALA A 67 -13.22 -13.55 8.70
N GLN A 68 -12.78 -13.41 7.45
CA GLN A 68 -11.84 -14.36 6.82
C GLN A 68 -10.40 -14.18 7.30
N LEU A 69 -10.04 -12.97 7.74
CA LEU A 69 -8.71 -12.67 8.26
C LEU A 69 -8.78 -12.32 9.76
N PRO A 70 -8.36 -13.22 10.66
CA PRO A 70 -8.38 -12.94 12.09
C PRO A 70 -7.51 -11.74 12.46
N VAL A 71 -7.92 -10.97 13.48
CA VAL A 71 -7.17 -9.79 13.96
C VAL A 71 -5.71 -10.09 14.31
N THR A 72 -5.42 -11.28 14.80
CA THR A 72 -4.05 -11.74 15.11
C THR A 72 -3.18 -11.80 13.85
N ILE A 73 -3.74 -12.22 12.72
CA ILE A 73 -3.03 -12.28 11.44
C ILE A 73 -2.83 -10.88 10.87
N ARG A 74 -3.84 -10.00 10.99
CA ARG A 74 -3.71 -8.59 10.59
C ARG A 74 -2.57 -7.90 11.34
N GLN A 75 -2.50 -8.11 12.65
CA GLN A 75 -1.43 -7.60 13.51
C GLN A 75 -0.07 -8.19 13.09
N ARG A 76 0.00 -9.50 12.83
CA ARG A 76 1.24 -10.16 12.37
C ARG A 76 1.77 -9.52 11.08
N PHE A 77 0.92 -9.27 10.09
CA PHE A 77 1.34 -8.58 8.85
C PHE A 77 1.85 -7.17 9.14
N LEU A 78 1.10 -6.36 9.91
CA LEU A 78 1.50 -4.98 10.23
C LEU A 78 2.85 -4.93 10.97
N ASP A 79 3.02 -5.79 11.96
CA ASP A 79 4.22 -5.84 12.79
C ASP A 79 5.43 -6.29 11.97
N GLN A 80 5.29 -7.35 11.17
CA GLN A 80 6.38 -7.84 10.33
C GLN A 80 6.86 -6.78 9.33
N HIS A 81 5.95 -6.04 8.70
CA HIS A 81 6.33 -4.92 7.83
C HIS A 81 7.09 -3.84 8.60
N ASN A 82 6.55 -3.39 9.74
CA ASN A 82 7.13 -2.29 10.50
C ASN A 82 8.46 -2.65 11.17
N LEU A 83 8.61 -3.89 11.65
CA LEU A 83 9.87 -4.40 12.20
C LEU A 83 10.98 -4.37 11.14
N ARG A 84 10.69 -4.89 9.95
CA ARG A 84 11.63 -4.95 8.82
C ARG A 84 11.97 -3.57 8.26
N ARG A 85 10.97 -2.70 8.08
CA ARG A 85 11.19 -1.29 7.71
C ARG A 85 12.05 -0.56 8.74
N GLY A 86 11.81 -0.77 10.04
CA GLY A 86 12.63 -0.19 11.11
C GLY A 86 14.04 -0.77 11.21
N SER A 87 14.24 -2.03 10.83
CA SER A 87 15.55 -2.66 10.69
C SER A 87 16.35 -2.05 9.53
N LEU A 88 15.72 -1.95 8.35
CA LEU A 88 16.29 -1.30 7.16
C LEU A 88 16.64 0.17 7.42
N ALA A 89 15.75 0.92 8.08
CA ALA A 89 15.98 2.34 8.39
C ALA A 89 17.25 2.56 9.22
N ARG A 90 17.59 1.61 10.10
CA ARG A 90 18.81 1.67 10.91
C ARG A 90 20.08 1.27 10.15
N GLY A 91 19.96 0.57 9.02
CA GLY A 91 21.09 0.20 8.15
C GLY A 91 22.10 -0.78 8.75
N GLN A 92 21.65 -1.65 9.66
CA GLN A 92 22.56 -2.48 10.48
C GLN A 92 22.49 -3.99 10.18
N SER A 93 21.45 -4.48 9.51
CA SER A 93 21.17 -5.93 9.46
C SER A 93 20.57 -6.44 8.16
N GLU A 94 20.17 -5.56 7.24
CA GLU A 94 19.52 -5.98 6.00
C GLU A 94 20.56 -6.23 4.90
N ALA A 95 20.74 -7.48 4.50
CA ALA A 95 21.63 -7.84 3.39
C ALA A 95 21.03 -7.40 2.04
N ASN A 96 21.90 -6.98 1.12
CA ASN A 96 21.57 -6.46 -0.20
C ASN A 96 22.27 -7.27 -1.30
N GLY A 97 21.98 -8.58 -1.37
CA GLY A 97 22.68 -9.50 -2.28
C GLY A 97 24.20 -9.44 -2.09
N ASN A 98 24.91 -9.34 -3.20
CA ASN A 98 26.37 -9.21 -3.20
C ASN A 98 26.85 -7.76 -2.89
N GLY A 99 25.92 -6.82 -2.70
CA GLY A 99 26.21 -5.42 -2.40
C GLY A 99 26.52 -5.12 -0.93
N GLY A 100 26.58 -6.16 -0.08
CA GLY A 100 26.80 -6.00 1.36
C GLY A 100 25.51 -5.68 2.10
N LEU A 101 25.56 -4.73 3.04
CA LEU A 101 24.37 -4.26 3.76
C LEU A 101 23.65 -3.16 2.99
N ALA A 102 22.32 -3.15 3.07
CA ALA A 102 21.51 -2.06 2.57
C ALA A 102 21.78 -0.77 3.38
N PRO A 103 21.88 0.39 2.71
CA PRO A 103 22.12 1.65 3.40
C PRO A 103 20.93 2.04 4.30
N PRO A 104 21.17 2.79 5.39
CA PRO A 104 20.12 3.30 6.24
C PRO A 104 19.18 4.25 5.47
N ALA A 105 17.91 4.29 5.87
CA ALA A 105 16.90 5.14 5.27
C ALA A 105 16.50 6.27 6.21
N ALA A 106 16.67 7.52 5.80
CA ALA A 106 16.37 8.70 6.62
C ALA A 106 14.85 8.90 6.83
N ASN A 107 14.03 8.63 5.81
CA ASN A 107 12.59 8.92 5.81
C ASN A 107 11.73 7.66 5.63
N MET A 108 12.00 6.63 6.43
CA MET A 108 11.23 5.38 6.39
C MET A 108 9.94 5.48 7.23
N TYR A 109 8.80 5.72 6.57
CA TYR A 109 7.51 5.84 7.27
C TYR A 109 7.04 4.52 7.90
N ARG A 110 6.39 4.62 9.06
CA ARG A 110 5.69 3.49 9.69
C ARG A 110 4.39 3.21 8.95
N MET A 111 4.13 1.96 8.60
CA MET A 111 2.88 1.54 7.98
C MET A 111 1.74 1.52 8.99
N ARG A 112 0.53 1.80 8.50
CA ARG A 112 -0.74 1.66 9.24
C ARG A 112 -1.61 0.64 8.52
N TYR A 113 -2.35 -0.15 9.28
CA TYR A 113 -3.32 -1.08 8.73
C TYR A 113 -4.60 -0.34 8.35
N THR A 114 -5.19 -0.68 7.20
CA THR A 114 -6.45 -0.11 6.73
C THR A 114 -7.34 -1.21 6.17
N CYS A 115 -8.62 -1.20 6.54
CA CYS A 115 -9.58 -2.22 6.10
C CYS A 115 -9.88 -2.15 4.61
N GLU A 116 -9.71 -1.00 3.97
CA GLU A 116 -9.81 -0.84 2.52
C GLU A 116 -8.75 -1.68 1.79
N ALA A 117 -7.48 -1.58 2.20
CA ALA A 117 -6.40 -2.43 1.66
C ALA A 117 -6.68 -3.92 1.86
N GLU A 118 -7.22 -4.30 3.03
CA GLU A 118 -7.63 -5.68 3.30
C GLU A 118 -8.75 -6.13 2.36
N SER A 119 -9.72 -5.27 2.06
CA SER A 119 -10.84 -5.63 1.19
C SER A 119 -10.38 -5.99 -0.23
N PHE A 120 -9.44 -5.23 -0.80
CA PHE A 120 -8.82 -5.56 -2.09
C PHE A 120 -8.02 -6.87 -2.00
N ALA A 121 -7.24 -7.04 -0.92
CA ALA A 121 -6.48 -8.26 -0.68
C ALA A 121 -7.35 -9.51 -0.57
N GLN A 122 -8.45 -9.41 0.18
CA GLN A 122 -9.38 -10.49 0.38
C GLN A 122 -10.13 -10.82 -0.92
N SER A 123 -10.56 -9.79 -1.66
CA SER A 123 -11.19 -9.96 -2.98
C SER A 123 -10.30 -10.76 -3.91
N HIS A 124 -9.02 -10.39 -4.02
CA HIS A 124 -8.07 -11.13 -4.84
C HIS A 124 -7.84 -12.54 -4.31
N ALA A 125 -7.69 -12.70 -2.99
CA ALA A 125 -7.49 -14.00 -2.37
C ALA A 125 -8.60 -15.01 -2.67
N ASN A 126 -9.84 -14.54 -2.71
CA ASN A 126 -11.01 -15.34 -3.01
C ASN A 126 -11.05 -15.81 -4.47
N SER A 127 -10.37 -15.13 -5.39
CA SER A 127 -10.29 -15.55 -6.80
C SER A 127 -9.31 -16.72 -7.04
N CYS A 128 -8.42 -16.97 -6.07
CA CYS A 128 -7.31 -17.94 -6.20
C CYS A 128 -6.34 -17.67 -7.36
N ASP A 129 -6.36 -16.47 -7.94
CA ASP A 129 -5.36 -16.04 -8.93
C ASP A 129 -4.02 -15.74 -8.25
N GLU A 130 -2.92 -16.13 -8.89
CA GLU A 130 -1.57 -15.88 -8.43
C GLU A 130 -0.93 -14.67 -9.10
N THR A 131 -1.59 -14.14 -10.13
CA THR A 131 -1.15 -12.98 -10.89
C THR A 131 -1.57 -11.70 -10.20
N VAL A 132 -0.71 -10.69 -10.16
CA VAL A 132 -1.01 -9.41 -9.51
C VAL A 132 -2.23 -8.76 -10.19
N GLN A 133 -3.21 -8.34 -9.39
CA GLN A 133 -4.41 -7.67 -9.88
C GLN A 133 -4.07 -6.42 -10.68
N VAL A 134 -4.93 -6.08 -11.65
CA VAL A 134 -4.81 -4.84 -12.41
C VAL A 134 -5.01 -3.64 -11.48
N ALA A 135 -4.34 -2.52 -11.78
CA ALA A 135 -4.36 -1.35 -10.90
C ALA A 135 -5.77 -0.76 -10.70
N SER A 136 -6.69 -0.94 -11.67
CA SER A 136 -8.09 -0.49 -11.58
C SER A 136 -8.90 -1.24 -10.51
N GLU A 137 -8.52 -2.48 -10.18
CA GLU A 137 -9.18 -3.28 -9.14
C GLU A 137 -8.68 -2.93 -7.73
N ARG A 138 -7.62 -2.12 -7.65
CA ARG A 138 -6.99 -1.70 -6.40
C ARG A 138 -6.49 -0.25 -6.46
N PRO A 139 -7.40 0.72 -6.63
CA PRO A 139 -7.03 2.12 -6.85
C PRO A 139 -6.17 2.66 -5.69
N GLY A 140 -4.99 3.18 -5.99
CA GLY A 140 -4.10 3.75 -4.98
C GLY A 140 -3.28 2.74 -4.17
N TYR A 141 -3.44 1.42 -4.39
CA TYR A 141 -2.69 0.40 -3.67
C TYR A 141 -1.79 -0.43 -4.59
N LYS A 142 -0.65 -0.89 -4.05
CA LYS A 142 0.23 -1.88 -4.69
C LYS A 142 0.10 -3.22 -3.99
N GLU A 143 0.38 -4.29 -4.72
CA GLU A 143 0.11 -5.65 -4.24
C GLU A 143 1.35 -6.54 -4.24
N ASN A 144 1.42 -7.39 -3.23
CA ASN A 144 2.22 -8.60 -3.16
C ASN A 144 1.34 -9.84 -3.10
N VAL A 145 1.68 -10.83 -3.93
CA VAL A 145 1.01 -12.15 -3.98
C VAL A 145 1.97 -13.23 -3.49
N TYR A 146 1.46 -14.15 -2.69
CA TYR A 146 2.16 -15.36 -2.27
C TYR A 146 1.22 -16.56 -2.23
N ARG A 147 1.60 -17.64 -2.92
CA ARG A 147 0.93 -18.94 -2.77
C ARG A 147 1.64 -19.75 -1.70
N TYR A 148 0.92 -20.03 -0.62
CA TYR A 148 1.37 -20.96 0.40
C TYR A 148 1.27 -22.39 -0.12
N GLY A 149 2.38 -23.14 -0.03
CA GLY A 149 2.46 -24.55 -0.46
C GLY A 149 2.54 -25.56 0.68
N GLY A 150 2.55 -25.09 1.94
CA GLY A 150 2.63 -25.96 3.12
C GLY A 150 1.27 -26.45 3.62
N THR A 151 1.29 -27.20 4.71
CA THR A 151 0.10 -27.75 5.39
C THR A 151 -0.29 -26.97 6.65
N GLY A 152 0.39 -25.86 6.94
CA GLY A 152 0.11 -24.98 8.08
C GLY A 152 -1.13 -24.09 7.89
N GLY A 153 -1.39 -23.25 8.88
CA GLY A 153 -2.52 -22.31 8.88
C GLY A 153 -2.14 -20.92 8.39
N LEU A 154 -3.04 -19.96 8.62
CA LEU A 154 -2.80 -18.55 8.32
C LEU A 154 -1.54 -17.95 8.99
N PRO A 155 -1.17 -18.30 10.24
CA PRO A 155 0.05 -17.77 10.85
C PRO A 155 1.32 -18.16 10.09
N GLU A 156 1.48 -19.45 9.77
CA GLU A 156 2.63 -19.98 9.06
C GLU A 156 2.69 -19.41 7.64
N ALA A 157 1.54 -19.38 6.98
CA ALA A 157 1.43 -18.83 5.64
C ALA A 157 1.79 -17.33 5.61
N ALA A 158 1.35 -16.54 6.60
CA ALA A 158 1.68 -15.11 6.69
C ALA A 158 3.17 -14.88 6.94
N GLU A 159 3.79 -15.70 7.79
CA GLU A 159 5.22 -15.65 8.07
C GLU A 159 6.05 -16.01 6.83
N GLU A 160 5.70 -17.09 6.13
CA GLU A 160 6.38 -17.49 4.90
C GLU A 160 6.23 -16.45 3.79
N ALA A 161 5.04 -15.86 3.63
CA ALA A 161 4.82 -14.78 2.68
C ALA A 161 5.74 -13.58 2.96
N MET A 162 5.78 -13.12 4.21
CA MET A 162 6.63 -12.00 4.62
C MET A 162 8.12 -12.29 4.43
N ASN A 163 8.56 -13.49 4.79
CA ASN A 163 9.95 -13.93 4.60
C ASN A 163 10.30 -14.02 3.11
N SER A 164 9.41 -14.55 2.28
CA SER A 164 9.61 -14.66 0.84
C SER A 164 9.76 -13.29 0.17
N TRP A 165 8.84 -12.36 0.47
CA TRP A 165 8.88 -11.01 -0.11
C TRP A 165 10.09 -10.23 0.35
N TRP A 166 10.36 -10.25 1.66
CA TRP A 166 11.47 -9.49 2.22
C TRP A 166 12.84 -10.05 1.82
N GLY A 167 12.96 -11.38 1.79
CA GLY A 167 14.20 -12.08 1.42
C GLY A 167 14.68 -11.81 0.00
N GLN A 168 13.84 -11.25 -0.87
CA GLN A 168 14.28 -10.86 -2.22
C GLN A 168 15.46 -9.88 -2.19
N LEU A 169 15.50 -8.93 -1.24
CA LEU A 169 16.62 -8.00 -1.11
C LEU A 169 17.92 -8.75 -0.81
N ALA A 170 17.90 -9.62 0.19
CA ALA A 170 19.06 -10.40 0.59
C ALA A 170 19.54 -11.34 -0.52
N ASN A 171 18.63 -11.92 -1.29
CA ASN A 171 18.96 -12.90 -2.33
C ASN A 171 19.38 -12.28 -3.67
N SER A 172 18.78 -11.14 -4.03
CA SER A 172 18.91 -10.57 -5.37
C SER A 172 19.72 -9.28 -5.38
N GLY A 173 19.61 -8.48 -4.32
CA GLY A 173 20.19 -7.16 -4.21
C GLY A 173 19.66 -6.13 -5.22
N ILE A 174 19.84 -4.87 -4.88
CA ILE A 174 19.66 -3.71 -5.77
C ILE A 174 20.90 -2.82 -5.69
N PRO A 175 21.11 -1.91 -6.66
CA PRO A 175 22.19 -0.94 -6.58
C PRO A 175 22.18 -0.17 -5.25
N SER A 176 23.37 0.23 -4.77
CA SER A 176 23.54 0.84 -3.44
C SER A 176 22.92 2.23 -3.30
N ASP A 177 22.56 2.88 -4.40
CA ASP A 177 21.76 4.10 -4.41
C ASP A 177 20.25 3.84 -4.17
N MET A 178 19.87 2.57 -4.01
CA MET A 178 18.52 2.08 -3.71
C MET A 178 17.47 2.50 -4.74
N GLN A 179 17.88 2.81 -5.97
CA GLN A 179 16.97 3.18 -7.04
C GLN A 179 16.33 1.95 -7.69
N PHE A 180 14.99 1.94 -7.72
CA PHE A 180 14.24 0.92 -8.46
C PHE A 180 14.03 1.35 -9.92
N THR A 181 15.02 1.05 -10.76
CA THR A 181 15.01 1.41 -12.19
C THR A 181 14.19 0.43 -13.04
N GLN A 182 13.99 0.78 -14.32
CA GLN A 182 13.29 -0.09 -15.26
C GLN A 182 14.06 -1.40 -15.49
N GLU A 183 15.39 -1.35 -15.49
CA GLU A 183 16.28 -2.52 -15.63
C GLU A 183 16.09 -3.48 -14.44
N ILE A 184 15.95 -2.95 -13.22
CA ILE A 184 15.65 -3.74 -12.03
C ILE A 184 14.26 -4.37 -12.13
N ARG A 185 13.28 -3.61 -12.64
CA ARG A 185 11.91 -4.08 -12.83
C ARG A 185 11.79 -5.20 -13.85
N SER A 186 12.57 -5.15 -14.94
CA SER A 186 12.51 -6.12 -16.05
C SER A 186 13.34 -7.38 -15.83
N ARG A 187 13.96 -7.54 -14.66
CA ARG A 187 14.72 -8.74 -14.30
C ARG A 187 13.83 -9.98 -14.35
N GLU A 188 14.25 -10.98 -15.12
CA GLU A 188 13.62 -12.32 -15.13
C GLU A 188 14.22 -13.25 -14.06
N SER A 189 15.47 -12.99 -13.65
CA SER A 189 16.17 -13.63 -12.54
C SER A 189 16.55 -12.59 -11.49
N GLN A 190 16.72 -12.99 -10.22
CA GLN A 190 17.02 -12.05 -9.13
C GLN A 190 15.94 -10.94 -8.98
N VAL A 191 14.67 -11.38 -9.00
CA VAL A 191 13.50 -10.50 -8.92
C VAL A 191 13.37 -9.88 -7.53
N VAL A 192 13.17 -8.56 -7.49
CA VAL A 192 13.00 -7.77 -6.25
C VAL A 192 11.67 -7.03 -6.16
N THR A 193 10.74 -7.28 -7.09
CA THR A 193 9.48 -6.53 -7.24
C THR A 193 8.49 -6.73 -6.09
N ARG A 194 8.75 -7.68 -5.19
CA ARG A 194 7.95 -7.88 -3.97
C ARG A 194 8.53 -7.14 -2.77
N TRP A 195 9.84 -6.93 -2.73
CA TRP A 195 10.50 -6.06 -1.76
C TRP A 195 10.36 -4.58 -2.13
N THR A 196 10.61 -4.23 -3.40
CA THR A 196 10.46 -2.86 -3.93
C THR A 196 8.99 -2.56 -4.25
N LYS A 197 8.31 -1.82 -3.37
CA LYS A 197 6.95 -1.32 -3.61
C LYS A 197 6.94 0.19 -3.70
N GLU A 198 7.25 0.70 -4.88
CA GLU A 198 7.27 2.14 -5.14
C GLU A 198 5.93 2.61 -5.74
N SER A 199 5.38 3.70 -5.19
CA SER A 199 4.40 4.55 -5.87
C SER A 199 5.17 5.53 -6.76
N ARG A 200 4.81 5.58 -8.05
CA ARG A 200 5.23 6.70 -8.92
C ARG A 200 4.53 7.97 -8.50
#